data_AF-A0A243PIL9-F1
#
_entry.id   AF-A0A243PIL9-F1
#
_cell.length_a   1.000
_cell.length_b   1.000
_cell.length_c   1.000
_cell.angle_alpha   90.00
_cell.angle_beta   90.00
_cell.angle_gamma   90.00
#
_symmetry.space_group_name_H-M   'P 1'
#
loop_
_entity.id
_entity.type
_entity.pdbx_description
1 polymer ?
#
loop_
_entity_poly.entity_id
_entity_poly.type
_entity_poly.pdbx_seq_one_letter_code
_entity_poly.pdbx_strand_id
1 'polypeptide(L)'
;MIRLLLPALLLVAPPAAPAADMLPADPVLRTLMEGDAALAGGNAAQLMDVAQILKALGATPAEGQDDLAALWTQEAQTRGVTRSTLAFRGRALGPAYRRGLLEAGGSFTMRQLFLAGQRAQISIAPASGAGGAGLSIRVQGSDGATLCAKAVGGPQADCAWLPVFTERYDIVIENGGSTPAGFYLIMR
;
A
#
# COMPACT_ATOMS: atom_id res chain seq x y z
N MET A 1 60.05 -34.95 -12.09
CA MET A 1 59.14 -34.20 -12.99
C MET A 1 57.80 -34.92 -12.86
N ILE A 2 56.65 -34.39 -12.41
CA ILE A 2 56.06 -33.05 -12.35
C ILE A 2 55.02 -33.09 -11.20
N ARG A 3 55.00 -32.07 -10.32
CA ARG A 3 53.95 -31.85 -9.31
C ARG A 3 52.82 -31.06 -9.99
N LEU A 4 51.62 -31.62 -10.09
CA LEU A 4 50.42 -30.86 -10.48
C LEU A 4 49.87 -30.10 -9.27
N LEU A 5 49.92 -28.77 -9.34
CA LEU A 5 49.23 -27.84 -8.46
C LEU A 5 47.89 -27.48 -9.11
N LEU A 6 46.76 -27.84 -8.49
CA LEU A 6 45.45 -27.28 -8.82
C LEU A 6 45.26 -25.95 -8.06
N PRO A 7 44.87 -24.85 -8.72
CA PRO A 7 44.48 -23.63 -8.03
C PRO A 7 43.02 -23.73 -7.57
N ALA A 8 42.79 -23.55 -6.27
CA ALA A 8 41.46 -23.36 -5.72
C ALA A 8 40.98 -21.94 -6.03
N LEU A 9 40.03 -21.79 -6.98
CA LEU A 9 39.29 -20.55 -7.14
C LEU A 9 38.25 -20.44 -6.01
N LEU A 10 38.50 -19.54 -5.08
CA LEU A 10 37.50 -19.06 -4.12
C LEU A 10 36.50 -18.16 -4.88
N LEU A 11 35.31 -18.66 -5.16
CA LEU A 11 34.17 -17.81 -5.51
C LEU A 11 33.77 -17.01 -4.26
N VAL A 12 34.15 -15.74 -4.20
CA VAL A 12 33.58 -14.78 -3.27
C VAL A 12 32.22 -14.36 -3.82
N ALA A 13 31.14 -14.87 -3.22
CA ALA A 13 29.80 -14.39 -3.51
C ALA A 13 29.66 -12.93 -3.03
N PRO A 14 29.07 -12.03 -3.83
CA PRO A 14 28.80 -10.67 -3.37
C PRO A 14 27.77 -10.71 -2.22
N PRO A 15 27.90 -9.85 -1.20
CA PRO A 15 26.89 -9.76 -0.16
C PRO A 15 25.57 -9.30 -0.77
N ALA A 16 24.52 -10.08 -0.58
CA ALA A 16 23.15 -9.67 -0.89
C ALA A 16 22.83 -8.42 -0.04
N ALA A 17 22.51 -7.31 -0.69
CA ALA A 17 22.05 -6.12 0.00
C ALA A 17 20.81 -6.47 0.85
N PRO A 18 20.75 -6.09 2.13
CA PRO A 18 19.56 -6.34 2.94
C PRO A 18 18.37 -5.62 2.32
N ALA A 19 17.27 -6.35 2.08
CA ALA A 19 15.97 -5.81 1.68
C ALA A 19 15.28 -5.11 2.88
N ALA A 20 16.00 -4.21 3.54
CA ALA A 20 15.51 -3.38 4.62
C ALA A 20 14.81 -2.14 4.06
N ASP A 21 13.56 -1.93 4.49
CA ASP A 21 12.86 -0.66 4.57
C ASP A 21 12.86 0.26 3.33
N MET A 22 12.46 -0.26 2.18
CA MET A 22 11.88 0.65 1.19
C MET A 22 10.45 0.96 1.62
N LEU A 23 10.17 2.24 1.91
CA LEU A 23 8.81 2.74 2.05
C LEU A 23 8.16 2.86 0.66
N PRO A 24 6.82 2.80 0.56
CA PRO A 24 6.11 3.09 -0.69
C PRO A 24 6.53 4.44 -1.28
N ALA A 25 6.61 4.50 -2.61
CA ALA A 25 6.86 5.76 -3.31
C ALA A 25 5.61 6.66 -3.33
N ASP A 26 4.42 6.06 -3.27
CA ASP A 26 3.17 6.78 -3.14
C ASP A 26 3.08 7.48 -1.77
N PRO A 27 2.90 8.81 -1.71
CA PRO A 27 2.91 9.53 -0.45
C PRO A 27 1.75 9.14 0.47
N VAL A 28 0.60 8.74 -0.08
CA VAL A 28 -0.55 8.30 0.73
C VAL A 28 -0.25 6.94 1.35
N LEU A 29 0.24 5.97 0.56
CA LEU A 29 0.63 4.66 1.09
C LEU A 29 1.71 4.77 2.16
N ARG A 30 2.73 5.61 1.91
CA ARG A 30 3.78 5.85 2.90
C ARG A 30 3.21 6.44 4.19
N THR A 31 2.39 7.48 4.12
CA THR A 31 1.77 8.08 5.32
C THR A 31 0.85 7.10 6.05
N LEU A 32 0.16 6.22 5.34
CA LEU A 32 -0.66 5.17 5.96
C LEU A 32 0.20 4.19 6.76
N MET A 33 1.31 3.72 6.18
CA MET A 33 2.25 2.82 6.87
C MET A 33 2.95 3.49 8.06
N GLU A 34 3.34 4.76 7.91
CA GLU A 34 3.91 5.54 9.02
C GLU A 34 2.91 5.75 10.16
N GLY A 35 1.61 5.90 9.83
CA GLY A 35 0.52 6.00 10.81
C GLY A 35 0.31 4.72 11.61
N ASP A 36 0.27 3.56 10.94
CA ASP A 36 0.21 2.26 11.61
C ASP A 36 1.43 2.04 12.52
N ALA A 37 2.63 2.38 12.04
CA ALA A 37 3.87 2.27 12.83
C ALA A 37 3.85 3.20 14.06
N ALA A 38 3.39 4.45 13.91
CA ALA A 38 3.28 5.41 15.02
C ALA A 38 2.25 4.96 16.06
N LEU A 39 1.11 4.41 15.60
CA LEU A 39 0.07 3.86 16.47
C LEU A 39 0.60 2.67 17.28
N ALA A 40 1.22 1.70 16.60
CA ALA A 40 1.80 0.51 17.22
C ALA A 40 2.95 0.84 18.18
N GLY A 41 3.79 1.82 17.81
CA GLY A 41 4.92 2.27 18.62
C GLY A 41 4.56 3.19 19.79
N GLY A 42 3.28 3.55 19.97
CA GLY A 42 2.87 4.43 21.06
C GLY A 42 3.15 5.92 20.84
N ASN A 43 3.69 6.32 19.68
CA ASN A 43 4.18 7.68 19.44
C ASN A 43 3.05 8.65 19.07
N ALA A 44 2.39 9.21 20.09
CA ALA A 44 1.24 10.10 19.92
C ALA A 44 1.54 11.37 19.10
N ALA A 45 2.75 11.95 19.25
CA ALA A 45 3.13 13.15 18.52
C ALA A 45 3.27 12.85 17.01
N GLN A 46 3.97 11.75 16.66
CA GLN A 46 4.09 11.31 15.28
C GLN A 46 2.73 10.89 14.70
N LEU A 47 1.88 10.24 15.49
CA LEU A 47 0.53 9.86 15.09
C LEU A 47 -0.34 11.08 14.73
N MET A 48 -0.19 12.18 15.47
CA MET A 48 -0.82 13.45 15.11
C MET A 48 -0.26 14.00 13.78
N ASP A 49 1.07 13.99 13.61
CA ASP A 49 1.71 14.53 12.40
C ASP A 49 1.26 13.79 11.14
N VAL A 50 1.29 12.46 11.15
CA VAL A 50 0.85 11.63 10.01
C VAL A 50 -0.64 11.77 9.73
N ALA A 51 -1.49 11.94 10.75
CA ALA A 51 -2.91 12.22 10.56
C ALA A 51 -3.15 13.55 9.84
N GLN A 52 -2.40 14.60 10.20
CA GLN A 52 -2.48 15.89 9.50
C GLN A 52 -1.95 15.79 8.06
N ILE A 53 -0.88 15.03 7.83
CA ILE A 53 -0.34 14.79 6.48
C ILE A 53 -1.37 14.04 5.63
N LEU A 54 -2.00 12.99 6.15
CA LEU A 54 -3.01 12.21 5.41
C LEU A 54 -4.18 13.09 4.97
N LYS A 55 -4.65 13.97 5.86
CA LYS A 55 -5.67 14.98 5.57
C LYS A 55 -5.21 15.99 4.53
N ALA A 56 -3.97 16.48 4.62
CA ALA A 56 -3.39 17.43 3.67
C ALA A 56 -3.20 16.83 2.26
N LEU A 57 -2.92 15.53 2.16
CA LEU A 57 -2.89 14.78 0.90
C LEU A 57 -4.29 14.61 0.27
N GLY A 58 -5.35 14.95 1.01
CA GLY A 58 -6.73 14.81 0.57
C GLY A 58 -7.18 13.36 0.46
N ALA A 59 -6.47 12.41 1.09
CA ALA A 59 -6.83 11.01 1.04
C ALA A 59 -8.11 10.77 1.85
N THR A 60 -9.10 10.13 1.23
CA THR A 60 -10.40 9.84 1.85
C THR A 60 -10.61 8.34 2.00
N PRO A 61 -11.27 7.87 3.07
CA PRO A 61 -11.64 6.47 3.15
C PRO A 61 -12.54 6.09 1.97
N ALA A 62 -12.32 4.91 1.40
CA ALA A 62 -13.27 4.30 0.50
C ALA A 62 -14.59 4.00 1.24
N GLU A 63 -15.66 3.78 0.48
CA GLU A 63 -16.96 3.44 1.07
C GLU A 63 -16.86 2.27 2.06
N GLY A 64 -17.40 2.44 3.26
CA GLY A 64 -17.35 1.45 4.33
C GLY A 64 -16.00 1.31 5.05
N GLN A 65 -15.05 2.23 4.84
CA GLN A 65 -13.77 2.28 5.57
C GLN A 65 -13.79 3.37 6.65
N ASP A 66 -13.01 3.15 7.71
CA ASP A 66 -12.82 4.14 8.76
C ASP A 66 -11.99 5.33 8.27
N ASP A 67 -12.33 6.53 8.74
CA ASP A 67 -11.50 7.72 8.56
C ASP A 67 -10.29 7.67 9.51
N LEU A 68 -9.18 7.12 9.02
CA LEU A 68 -7.91 7.00 9.76
C LEU A 68 -7.35 8.35 10.19
N ALA A 69 -7.53 9.42 9.41
CA ALA A 69 -7.04 10.74 9.81
C ALA A 69 -7.80 11.24 11.05
N ALA A 70 -9.12 11.04 11.09
CA ALA A 70 -9.94 11.38 12.24
C ALA A 70 -9.61 10.49 13.46
N LEU A 71 -9.53 9.17 13.26
CA LEU A 71 -9.22 8.22 14.33
C LEU A 71 -7.84 8.47 14.95
N TRP A 72 -6.80 8.66 14.13
CA TRP A 72 -5.45 8.92 14.62
C TRP A 72 -5.31 10.26 15.32
N THR A 73 -6.03 11.29 14.84
CA THR A 73 -6.13 12.59 15.53
C THR A 73 -6.73 12.40 16.92
N GLN A 74 -7.85 11.68 17.02
CA GLN A 74 -8.51 11.42 18.31
C GLN A 74 -7.61 10.62 19.25
N GLU A 75 -6.95 9.58 18.75
CA GLU A 75 -6.05 8.75 19.55
C GLU A 75 -4.86 9.55 20.09
N ALA A 76 -4.24 10.41 19.27
CA ALA A 76 -3.16 11.28 19.70
C ALA A 76 -3.63 12.30 20.77
N GLN A 77 -4.84 12.84 20.64
CA GLN A 77 -5.43 13.75 21.62
C GLN A 77 -5.71 13.07 22.96
N THR A 78 -6.26 11.85 22.93
CA THR A 78 -6.46 11.01 24.12
C THR A 78 -5.15 10.77 24.87
N ARG A 79 -4.03 10.71 24.13
CA ARG A 79 -2.67 10.57 24.68
C ARG A 79 -1.99 11.90 25.04
N GLY A 80 -2.74 13.00 25.09
CA GLY A 80 -2.28 14.29 25.60
C GLY A 80 -1.68 15.25 24.57
N VAL A 81 -1.76 14.94 23.26
CA VAL A 81 -1.34 15.89 22.22
C VAL A 81 -2.40 16.97 22.04
N THR A 82 -2.07 18.21 22.44
CA THR A 82 -3.00 19.36 22.45
C THR A 82 -2.95 20.22 21.18
N ARG A 83 -2.23 19.77 20.14
CA ARG A 83 -2.10 20.53 18.90
C ARG A 83 -3.46 20.62 18.19
N SER A 84 -3.85 21.84 17.82
CA SER A 84 -5.06 22.09 17.03
C SER A 84 -4.93 21.45 15.65
N THR A 85 -5.98 20.76 15.20
CA THR A 85 -6.06 20.24 13.83
C THR A 85 -5.98 21.38 12.84
N LEU A 86 -5.10 21.30 11.85
CA LEU A 86 -5.07 22.28 10.79
C LEU A 86 -6.37 22.15 9.99
N ALA A 87 -7.04 23.28 9.77
CA ALA A 87 -8.23 23.36 8.94
C ALA A 87 -7.85 23.25 7.46
N PHE A 88 -7.42 22.06 7.05
CA PHE A 88 -7.21 21.76 5.64
C PHE A 88 -8.54 21.47 4.97
N ARG A 89 -8.94 22.33 4.04
CA ARG A 89 -9.93 22.03 3.01
C ARG A 89 -9.15 21.35 1.87
N GLY A 90 -8.97 20.03 1.96
CA GLY A 90 -8.33 19.24 0.91
C GLY A 90 -9.06 19.35 -0.44
N ARG A 91 -8.54 18.67 -1.48
CA ARG A 91 -9.28 18.55 -2.74
C ARG A 91 -10.53 17.71 -2.52
N ALA A 92 -11.66 18.13 -3.10
CA ALA A 92 -12.95 17.44 -2.96
C ALA A 92 -12.94 16.00 -3.52
N LEU A 93 -12.01 15.69 -4.44
CA LEU A 93 -11.82 14.39 -5.09
C LEU A 93 -10.34 13.98 -4.95
N GLY A 94 -9.90 13.73 -3.71
CA GLY A 94 -8.58 13.15 -3.47
C GLY A 94 -8.58 11.62 -3.60
N PRO A 95 -7.41 10.98 -3.48
CA PRO A 95 -7.29 9.53 -3.61
C PRO A 95 -8.14 8.81 -2.56
N ALA A 96 -8.87 7.77 -2.98
CA ALA A 96 -9.59 6.91 -2.05
C ALA A 96 -8.65 5.81 -1.53
N TYR A 97 -8.60 5.60 -0.21
CA TYR A 97 -7.84 4.53 0.40
C TYR A 97 -8.73 3.43 1.00
N ARG A 98 -8.24 2.20 1.00
CA ARG A 98 -8.81 1.07 1.73
C ARG A 98 -7.72 0.32 2.48
N ARG A 99 -8.06 -0.19 3.65
CA ARG A 99 -7.30 -1.21 4.38
C ARG A 99 -8.00 -2.56 4.29
N GLY A 100 -7.24 -3.64 4.19
CA GLY A 100 -7.78 -4.99 4.24
C GLY A 100 -6.80 -5.97 4.87
N LEU A 101 -7.32 -7.14 5.24
CA LEU A 101 -6.57 -8.29 5.72
C LEU A 101 -7.05 -9.51 4.95
N LEU A 102 -6.12 -10.29 4.41
CA LEU A 102 -6.39 -11.55 3.75
C LEU A 102 -5.75 -12.69 4.53
N GLU A 103 -6.53 -13.71 4.85
CA GLU A 103 -5.99 -14.99 5.32
C GLU A 103 -5.07 -15.63 4.26
N ALA A 104 -4.31 -16.65 4.65
CA ALA A 104 -3.50 -17.43 3.72
C ALA A 104 -4.39 -18.07 2.63
N GLY A 105 -4.03 -17.92 1.36
CA GLY A 105 -4.85 -18.35 0.22
C GLY A 105 -6.11 -17.50 -0.03
N GLY A 106 -6.32 -16.43 0.75
CA GLY A 106 -7.49 -15.58 0.65
C GLY A 106 -7.51 -14.69 -0.59
N SER A 107 -8.69 -14.24 -0.97
CA SER A 107 -8.92 -13.30 -2.06
C SER A 107 -9.95 -12.25 -1.68
N PHE A 108 -9.75 -11.04 -2.16
CA PHE A 108 -10.68 -9.93 -2.07
C PHE A 108 -10.94 -9.38 -3.47
N THR A 109 -12.22 -9.25 -3.82
CA THR A 109 -12.64 -8.70 -5.11
C THR A 109 -13.55 -7.50 -4.89
N MET A 110 -13.32 -6.42 -5.64
CA MET A 110 -14.25 -5.30 -5.74
C MET A 110 -14.44 -4.85 -7.17
N ARG A 111 -15.51 -4.08 -7.38
CA ARG A 111 -15.84 -3.50 -8.68
C ARG A 111 -15.94 -1.99 -8.64
N GLN A 112 -14.93 -1.32 -9.19
CA GLN A 112 -14.76 0.13 -9.12
C GLN A 112 -15.06 0.79 -10.47
N LEU A 113 -15.84 1.87 -10.45
CA LEU A 113 -16.09 2.72 -11.62
C LEU A 113 -14.88 3.64 -11.86
N PHE A 114 -14.40 3.70 -13.11
CA PHE A 114 -13.44 4.71 -13.56
C PHE A 114 -14.01 5.45 -14.78
N LEU A 115 -13.67 6.73 -14.92
CA LEU A 115 -14.23 7.61 -15.95
C LEU A 115 -13.41 7.57 -17.25
N ALA A 116 -14.10 7.57 -18.39
CA ALA A 116 -13.48 7.66 -19.71
C ALA A 116 -12.55 8.89 -19.81
N GLY A 117 -11.38 8.71 -20.42
CA GLY A 117 -10.43 9.79 -20.66
C GLY A 117 -9.73 10.33 -19.42
N GLN A 118 -9.99 9.79 -18.22
CA GLN A 118 -9.27 10.10 -17.00
C GLN A 118 -8.29 8.98 -16.67
N ARG A 119 -7.03 9.32 -16.39
CA ARG A 119 -6.03 8.31 -16.02
C ARG A 119 -6.45 7.60 -14.73
N ALA A 120 -6.75 6.32 -14.83
CA ALA A 120 -7.00 5.46 -13.69
C ALA A 120 -5.69 4.95 -13.12
N GLN A 121 -5.55 5.00 -11.80
CA GLN A 121 -4.38 4.42 -11.12
C GLN A 121 -4.79 3.74 -9.81
N ILE A 122 -4.24 2.55 -9.63
CA ILE A 122 -4.32 1.78 -8.40
C ILE A 122 -2.91 1.54 -7.89
N SER A 123 -2.70 1.78 -6.60
CA SER A 123 -1.45 1.47 -5.91
C SER A 123 -1.76 0.60 -4.70
N ILE A 124 -1.03 -0.50 -4.54
CA ILE A 124 -1.18 -1.44 -3.42
C ILE A 124 0.15 -1.58 -2.69
N ALA A 125 0.12 -1.59 -1.36
CA ALA A 125 1.26 -1.89 -0.52
C ALA A 125 0.87 -2.88 0.59
N PRO A 126 1.80 -3.72 1.07
CA PRO A 126 1.57 -4.49 2.28
C PRO A 126 1.44 -3.54 3.47
N ALA A 127 0.46 -3.80 4.35
CA ALA A 127 0.37 -3.09 5.62
C ALA A 127 1.46 -3.60 6.57
N SER A 128 2.06 -2.71 7.36
CA SER A 128 3.10 -3.07 8.32
C SER A 128 2.59 -4.09 9.35
N GLY A 129 3.41 -5.08 9.70
CA GLY A 129 3.09 -6.10 10.72
C GLY A 129 2.44 -7.38 10.20
N ALA A 130 2.06 -7.44 8.93
CA ALA A 130 1.58 -8.67 8.27
C ALA A 130 2.49 -9.00 7.08
N GLY A 131 2.86 -10.28 6.92
CA GLY A 131 3.79 -10.71 5.88
C GLY A 131 3.26 -10.36 4.50
N GLY A 132 3.87 -9.38 3.82
CA GLY A 132 3.49 -8.97 2.46
C GLY A 132 3.85 -10.01 1.38
N ALA A 133 4.60 -11.04 1.75
CA ALA A 133 5.02 -12.10 0.86
C ALA A 133 3.81 -12.90 0.37
N GLY A 134 3.53 -12.83 -0.93
CA GLY A 134 2.42 -13.55 -1.57
C GLY A 134 1.23 -12.68 -1.96
N LEU A 135 1.23 -11.39 -1.61
CA LEU A 135 0.22 -10.47 -2.13
C LEU A 135 0.37 -10.26 -3.63
N SER A 136 -0.75 -10.25 -4.35
CA SER A 136 -0.81 -9.86 -5.76
C SER A 136 -2.07 -9.08 -6.07
N ILE A 137 -2.03 -8.29 -7.13
CA ILE A 137 -3.15 -7.52 -7.65
C ILE A 137 -3.42 -7.88 -9.11
N ARG A 138 -4.69 -7.98 -9.47
CA ARG A 138 -5.18 -8.08 -10.85
C ARG A 138 -6.29 -7.07 -11.08
N VAL A 139 -6.25 -6.42 -12.25
CA VAL A 139 -7.30 -5.50 -12.71
C VAL A 139 -7.84 -6.04 -14.03
N GLN A 140 -9.16 -6.23 -14.11
CA GLN A 140 -9.86 -6.75 -15.28
C GLN A 140 -10.92 -5.77 -15.79
N GLY A 141 -10.99 -5.62 -17.11
CA GLY A 141 -12.05 -4.89 -17.80
C GLY A 141 -13.40 -5.59 -17.70
N SER A 142 -14.46 -4.90 -18.10
CA SER A 142 -15.81 -5.47 -18.11
C SER A 142 -15.98 -6.63 -19.11
N ASP A 143 -15.09 -6.71 -20.10
CA ASP A 143 -14.95 -7.78 -21.09
C ASP A 143 -14.10 -8.97 -20.59
N GLY A 144 -13.59 -8.90 -19.36
CA GLY A 144 -12.71 -9.91 -18.76
C GLY A 144 -11.24 -9.78 -19.15
N ALA A 145 -10.87 -8.80 -19.99
CA ALA A 145 -9.48 -8.58 -20.38
C ALA A 145 -8.64 -8.16 -19.16
N THR A 146 -7.48 -8.79 -18.98
CA THR A 146 -6.57 -8.42 -17.89
C THR A 146 -5.74 -7.20 -18.30
N LEU A 147 -5.96 -6.09 -17.62
CA LEU A 147 -5.24 -4.82 -17.84
C LEU A 147 -3.93 -4.77 -17.06
N CYS A 148 -3.93 -5.34 -15.87
CA CYS A 148 -2.78 -5.37 -14.99
C CYS A 148 -2.82 -6.64 -14.15
N ALA A 149 -1.67 -7.30 -14.00
CA ALA A 149 -1.48 -8.38 -13.05
C ALA A 149 -0.05 -8.29 -12.51
N LYS A 150 0.11 -8.09 -11.19
CA LYS A 150 1.42 -7.86 -10.56
C LYS A 150 1.47 -8.52 -9.19
N ALA A 151 2.60 -9.14 -8.87
CA ALA A 151 2.93 -9.46 -7.49
C ALA A 151 3.36 -8.19 -6.74
N VAL A 152 3.02 -8.10 -5.46
CA VAL A 152 3.49 -7.05 -4.55
C VAL A 152 4.81 -7.51 -3.93
N GLY A 153 5.84 -7.66 -4.78
CA GLY A 153 7.16 -8.20 -4.40
C GLY A 153 8.10 -7.20 -3.72
N GLY A 154 7.60 -6.04 -3.31
CA GLY A 154 8.38 -4.93 -2.77
C GLY A 154 7.48 -3.93 -2.01
N PRO A 155 7.89 -2.66 -1.89
CA PRO A 155 7.17 -1.68 -1.06
C PRO A 155 5.78 -1.33 -1.59
N GLN A 156 5.57 -1.43 -2.89
CA GLN A 156 4.26 -1.26 -3.53
C GLN A 156 4.23 -1.92 -4.92
N ALA A 157 3.03 -2.10 -5.47
CA ALA A 157 2.79 -2.36 -6.88
C ALA A 157 1.76 -1.36 -7.42
N ASP A 158 1.98 -0.89 -8.65
CA ASP A 158 1.14 0.11 -9.31
C ASP A 158 0.51 -0.44 -10.59
N CYS A 159 -0.79 -0.24 -10.77
CA CYS A 159 -1.52 -0.48 -12.01
C CYS A 159 -2.07 0.84 -12.50
N ALA A 160 -1.79 1.23 -13.75
CA ALA A 160 -2.32 2.45 -14.33
C ALA A 160 -2.74 2.23 -15.77
N TRP A 161 -3.86 2.82 -16.15
CA TRP A 161 -4.42 2.72 -17.51
C TRP A 161 -5.27 3.96 -17.82
N LEU A 162 -5.69 4.07 -19.07
CA LEU A 162 -6.62 5.10 -19.52
C LEU A 162 -7.91 4.41 -19.99
N PRO A 163 -9.01 4.47 -19.23
CA PRO A 163 -10.31 3.97 -19.67
C PRO A 163 -10.75 4.66 -20.96
N VAL A 164 -11.10 3.87 -21.96
CA VAL A 164 -11.69 4.37 -23.22
C VAL A 164 -13.18 4.69 -23.01
N PHE A 165 -13.84 3.93 -22.14
CA PHE A 165 -15.23 4.11 -21.74
C PHE A 165 -15.34 4.28 -20.22
N THR A 166 -16.42 4.93 -19.77
CA THR A 166 -16.76 4.99 -18.35
C THR A 166 -17.40 3.68 -17.98
N GLU A 167 -16.68 2.87 -17.22
CA GLU A 167 -17.10 1.50 -16.90
C GLU A 167 -16.51 1.04 -15.57
N ARG A 168 -16.97 -0.14 -15.13
CA ARG A 168 -16.50 -0.73 -13.88
C ARG A 168 -15.49 -1.84 -14.15
N TYR A 169 -14.37 -1.77 -13.44
CA TYR A 169 -13.27 -2.73 -13.49
C TYR A 169 -13.27 -3.59 -12.24
N ASP A 170 -13.00 -4.88 -12.42
CA ASP A 170 -12.82 -5.81 -11.32
C ASP A 170 -11.38 -5.73 -10.82
N ILE A 171 -11.23 -5.51 -9.52
CA ILE A 171 -9.95 -5.39 -8.85
C ILE A 171 -9.88 -6.52 -7.84
N VAL A 172 -8.97 -7.46 -8.10
CA VAL A 172 -8.77 -8.67 -7.32
C VAL A 172 -7.44 -8.55 -6.61
N ILE A 173 -7.44 -8.80 -5.30
CA ILE A 173 -6.26 -8.86 -4.45
C ILE A 173 -6.21 -10.26 -3.86
N GLU A 174 -5.09 -10.93 -4.03
CA GLU A 174 -4.92 -12.32 -3.60
C GLU A 174 -3.73 -12.42 -2.66
N ASN A 175 -3.83 -13.29 -1.66
CA ASN A 175 -2.73 -13.69 -0.81
C ASN A 175 -2.37 -15.16 -1.11
N GLY A 176 -1.41 -15.37 -2.00
CA GLY A 176 -0.86 -16.71 -2.29
C GLY A 176 0.13 -17.22 -1.23
N GLY A 177 0.35 -16.47 -0.16
CA GLY A 177 1.25 -16.83 0.93
C GLY A 177 0.62 -17.80 1.94
N SER A 178 1.44 -18.25 2.90
CA SER A 178 1.05 -19.19 3.95
C SER A 178 0.66 -18.53 5.28
N THR A 179 0.65 -17.20 5.34
CA THR A 179 0.29 -16.42 6.54
C THR A 179 -0.68 -15.29 6.17
N PRO A 180 -1.47 -14.78 7.13
CA PRO A 180 -2.30 -13.61 6.88
C PRO A 180 -1.47 -12.39 6.42
N ALA A 181 -2.02 -11.63 5.49
CA ALA A 181 -1.38 -10.48 4.87
C ALA A 181 -2.33 -9.27 4.85
N GLY A 182 -1.94 -8.21 5.53
CA GLY A 182 -2.62 -6.91 5.51
C GLY A 182 -2.18 -6.10 4.30
N PHE A 183 -3.07 -5.27 3.77
CA PHE A 183 -2.76 -4.40 2.64
C PHE A 183 -3.44 -3.04 2.76
N TYR A 184 -2.81 -2.05 2.12
CA TYR A 184 -3.42 -0.78 1.76
C TYR A 184 -3.60 -0.69 0.24
N LEU A 185 -4.73 -0.13 -0.18
CA LEU A 185 -5.04 0.12 -1.58
C LEU A 185 -5.44 1.57 -1.78
N ILE A 186 -4.82 2.24 -2.76
CA ILE A 186 -5.19 3.58 -3.21
C ILE A 186 -5.79 3.52 -4.61
N MET A 187 -6.83 4.31 -4.85
CA MET A 187 -7.50 4.47 -6.14
C MET A 187 -7.55 5.95 -6.54
N ARG A 188 -7.27 6.22 -7.82
CA ARG A 188 -7.30 7.54 -8.47
C ARG A 188 -7.95 7.48 -9.84
#